data_AF-A0A5S5CP09-F1
#
_entry.id   AF-A0A5S5CP09-F1
#
_cell.length_a   1.000
_cell.length_b   1.000
_cell.length_c   1.000
_cell.angle_alpha   90.00
_cell.angle_beta   90.00
_cell.angle_gamma   90.00
#
_symmetry.space_group_name_H-M   'P 1'
#
loop_
_entity.id
_entity.type
_entity.pdbx_description
1 polymer ?
#
loop_
_entity_poly.entity_id
_entity_poly.type
_entity_poly.pdbx_seq_one_letter_code
_entity_poly.pdbx_strand_id
1 'polypeptide(L)'
;MSAHRNSLDTLSALRPRTSVTAAWPPAVRDAALERVLLDRGTPAAPVRSRFRLRRLAVGGLATGAVLTGGLGVAAGAGVLPQDFVDTFAFWAEDSGVDLSTAERNATAPGPDGLLFSVVTMSGPDGTVCVAPLFETPESASGPVPSVFEDGGGSCGPEPSTEAFGSNAAVNADDEAHIYWVPAGRAVRAELTLPDGSGYPAVLVHGGFHGWFPTASEGDPVLTGYAADGSVVGQVGIPRLR
;
A
#
# COMPACT_ATOMS: atom_id res chain seq x y z
N MET A 1 19.12 -43.74 -0.53
CA MET A 1 19.88 -42.85 -1.45
C MET A 1 19.01 -42.57 -2.67
N SER A 2 19.01 -41.31 -3.15
CA SER A 2 18.38 -40.82 -4.41
C SER A 2 17.09 -39.98 -4.31
N ALA A 3 17.03 -38.98 -3.42
CA ALA A 3 16.08 -37.85 -3.55
C ALA A 3 16.75 -36.54 -4.02
N HIS A 4 18.05 -36.36 -3.75
CA HIS A 4 18.77 -35.12 -4.08
C HIS A 4 19.09 -34.90 -5.56
N ARG A 5 18.97 -35.93 -6.42
CA ARG A 5 19.23 -35.78 -7.86
C ARG A 5 18.10 -35.08 -8.62
N ASN A 6 16.89 -35.05 -8.06
CA ASN A 6 15.70 -34.56 -8.75
C ASN A 6 15.59 -33.02 -8.73
N SER A 7 16.07 -32.37 -7.67
CA SER A 7 15.92 -30.91 -7.50
C SER A 7 16.75 -30.10 -8.51
N LEU A 8 17.93 -30.59 -8.89
CA LEU A 8 18.81 -29.92 -9.85
C LEU A 8 18.29 -30.03 -11.30
N ASP A 9 17.65 -31.15 -11.64
CA ASP A 9 17.02 -31.34 -12.94
C ASP A 9 15.77 -30.45 -13.06
N THR A 10 14.96 -30.34 -11.99
CA THR A 10 13.82 -29.42 -11.93
C THR A 10 14.25 -27.96 -12.04
N LEU A 11 15.32 -27.55 -11.35
CA LEU A 11 15.85 -26.19 -11.46
C LEU A 11 16.43 -25.89 -12.86
N SER A 12 17.02 -26.91 -13.51
CA SER A 12 17.51 -26.78 -14.88
C SER A 12 16.38 -26.67 -15.91
N ALA A 13 15.25 -27.35 -15.67
CA ALA A 13 14.06 -27.29 -16.50
C ALA A 13 13.30 -25.95 -16.38
N LEU A 14 13.34 -25.31 -15.21
CA LEU A 14 12.74 -24.00 -14.95
C LEU A 14 13.61 -22.83 -15.41
N ARG A 15 14.83 -23.08 -15.90
CA ARG A 15 15.70 -22.03 -16.39
C ARG A 15 15.11 -21.44 -17.69
N PRO A 16 14.82 -20.13 -17.76
CA PRO A 16 14.31 -19.51 -18.96
C PRO A 16 15.21 -19.82 -20.15
N ARG A 17 14.65 -20.44 -21.21
CA ARG A 17 15.40 -20.80 -22.43
C ARG A 17 15.83 -19.59 -23.25
N THR A 18 15.27 -18.43 -22.94
CA THR A 18 15.75 -17.14 -23.43
C THR A 18 16.85 -16.65 -22.49
N SER A 19 18.09 -16.64 -22.97
CA SER A 19 19.14 -15.95 -22.25
C SER A 19 18.71 -14.48 -22.10
N VAL A 20 18.52 -14.02 -20.87
CA VAL A 20 18.19 -12.62 -20.51
C VAL A 20 19.13 -11.60 -21.20
N THR A 21 20.28 -12.08 -21.67
CA THR A 21 21.24 -11.35 -22.51
C THR A 21 20.70 -10.83 -23.84
N ALA A 22 19.59 -11.34 -24.39
CA ALA A 22 19.01 -10.85 -25.64
C ALA A 22 18.03 -9.66 -25.44
N ALA A 23 17.45 -9.53 -24.25
CA ALA A 23 16.50 -8.47 -23.92
C ALA A 23 17.20 -7.17 -23.49
N TRP A 24 18.50 -7.22 -23.22
CA TRP A 24 19.26 -6.11 -22.69
C TRP A 24 20.31 -5.67 -23.71
N PRO A 25 20.34 -4.38 -24.09
CA PRO A 25 21.42 -3.85 -24.92
C PRO A 25 22.79 -4.18 -24.28
N PRO A 26 23.80 -4.61 -25.06
CA PRO A 26 25.08 -5.07 -24.52
C PRO A 26 25.71 -4.10 -23.52
N ALA A 27 25.65 -2.79 -23.80
CA ALA A 27 26.18 -1.76 -22.90
C ALA A 27 25.49 -1.71 -21.52
N VAL A 28 24.18 -1.97 -21.46
CA VAL A 28 23.41 -1.95 -20.21
C VAL A 28 23.72 -3.20 -19.38
N ARG A 29 23.82 -4.35 -20.06
CA ARG A 29 24.21 -5.62 -19.44
C ARG A 29 25.65 -5.56 -18.90
N ASP A 30 26.57 -5.08 -19.71
CA ASP A 30 27.99 -5.05 -19.35
C ASP A 30 28.24 -4.06 -18.20
N ALA A 31 27.55 -2.92 -18.18
CA ALA A 31 27.59 -1.96 -17.06
C ALA A 31 26.93 -2.49 -15.77
N ALA A 32 25.92 -3.37 -15.89
CA ALA A 32 25.29 -4.01 -14.74
C ALA A 32 26.16 -5.14 -14.17
N LEU A 33 26.76 -5.96 -15.04
CA LEU A 33 27.73 -6.99 -14.66
C LEU A 33 28.98 -6.39 -14.04
N GLU A 34 29.50 -5.30 -14.61
CA GLU A 34 30.63 -4.56 -14.05
C GLU A 34 30.31 -4.02 -12.65
N ARG A 35 29.10 -3.48 -12.43
CA ARG A 35 28.64 -3.06 -11.10
C ARG A 35 28.58 -4.20 -10.10
N VAL A 36 28.05 -5.35 -10.50
CA VAL A 36 27.91 -6.53 -9.61
C VAL A 36 29.26 -7.18 -9.32
N LEU A 37 30.17 -7.19 -10.28
CA LEU A 37 31.49 -7.83 -10.15
C LEU A 37 32.52 -6.92 -9.44
N LEU A 38 32.38 -5.60 -9.55
CA LEU A 38 33.26 -4.64 -8.89
C LEU A 38 32.78 -4.23 -7.48
N ASP A 39 31.54 -4.55 -7.09
CA ASP A 39 31.06 -4.25 -5.75
C ASP A 39 31.56 -5.28 -4.72
N ARG A 40 32.85 -5.18 -4.39
CA ARG A 40 33.36 -5.61 -3.09
C ARG A 40 33.14 -4.49 -2.09
N GLY A 41 31.94 -4.48 -1.51
CA GLY A 41 31.60 -3.83 -0.25
C GLY A 41 32.40 -2.57 0.06
N THR A 42 32.17 -1.49 -0.70
CA THR A 42 32.58 -0.15 -0.28
C THR A 42 31.52 0.85 -0.73
N PRO A 43 30.72 1.42 0.18
CA PRO A 43 29.69 2.38 -0.19
C PRO A 43 30.28 3.59 -0.91
N ALA A 44 29.76 3.92 -2.08
CA ALA A 44 30.16 5.11 -2.82
C ALA A 44 29.81 6.39 -2.03
N ALA A 45 30.79 7.29 -1.94
CA ALA A 45 30.67 8.54 -1.20
C ALA A 45 29.66 9.51 -1.88
N PRO A 46 28.80 10.20 -1.11
CA PRO A 46 27.83 11.14 -1.66
C PRO A 46 28.51 12.43 -2.16
N VAL A 47 28.13 12.88 -3.36
CA VAL A 47 28.53 14.17 -3.93
C VAL A 47 27.79 15.29 -3.19
N ARG A 48 28.52 16.09 -2.41
CA ARG A 48 27.98 17.25 -1.68
C ARG A 48 27.84 18.48 -2.58
N SER A 49 26.60 18.92 -2.82
CA SER A 49 26.30 20.31 -3.17
C SER A 49 26.47 21.22 -1.95
N ARG A 50 27.09 22.39 -2.16
CA ARG A 50 27.66 23.27 -1.13
C ARG A 50 26.62 24.25 -0.56
N PHE A 51 26.06 23.98 0.62
CA PHE A 51 25.64 25.04 1.54
C PHE A 51 26.06 24.68 2.99
N ARG A 52 26.83 25.57 3.61
CA ARG A 52 27.49 25.46 4.93
C ARG A 52 26.57 26.12 5.99
N LEU A 53 26.15 25.46 7.07
CA LEU A 53 26.66 25.43 8.48
C LEU A 53 25.41 25.06 9.33
N ARG A 54 25.37 24.35 10.45
CA ARG A 54 26.35 23.78 11.40
C ARG A 54 25.59 22.78 12.31
N ARG A 55 26.23 21.62 12.56
CA ARG A 55 26.25 20.79 13.79
C ARG A 55 25.08 19.84 14.16
N LEU A 56 25.45 18.54 14.16
CA LEU A 56 25.12 17.44 15.11
C LEU A 56 23.65 16.96 15.09
N ALA A 57 23.28 15.69 15.00
CA ALA A 57 23.96 14.40 15.14
C ALA A 57 23.08 13.28 14.51
N VAL A 58 23.74 12.23 14.01
CA VAL A 58 23.37 10.79 14.02
C VAL A 58 21.90 10.38 13.89
N GLY A 59 21.60 9.57 12.87
CA GLY A 59 20.44 8.67 12.84
C GLY A 59 19.97 8.38 11.43
N GLY A 60 20.05 7.12 11.00
CA GLY A 60 19.70 6.70 9.64
C GLY A 60 18.23 6.91 9.31
N LEU A 61 17.95 7.12 8.02
CA LEU A 61 16.59 7.12 7.49
C LEU A 61 16.61 6.50 6.10
N ALA A 62 15.99 5.32 6.00
CA ALA A 62 15.45 4.80 4.77
C ALA A 62 14.41 5.80 4.26
N THR A 63 14.67 6.44 3.13
CA THR A 63 13.66 7.21 2.41
C THR A 63 12.71 6.23 1.72
N GLY A 64 11.68 5.80 2.46
CA GLY A 64 10.43 5.36 1.87
C GLY A 64 9.78 6.58 1.21
N ALA A 65 9.62 6.52 -0.12
CA ALA A 65 8.89 7.52 -0.86
C ALA A 65 7.39 7.39 -0.53
N VAL A 66 6.95 8.05 0.54
CA VAL A 66 5.54 8.32 0.76
C VAL A 66 5.20 9.50 -0.14
N LEU A 67 4.42 9.27 -1.19
CA LEU A 67 3.79 10.34 -1.96
C LEU A 67 2.66 10.96 -1.11
N THR A 68 3.01 11.73 -0.08
CA THR A 68 2.07 12.62 0.61
C THR A 68 1.82 13.82 -0.29
N GLY A 69 0.80 13.73 -1.15
CA GLY A 69 0.42 14.82 -2.04
C GLY A 69 -0.53 14.42 -3.14
N GLY A 70 -1.57 13.64 -2.83
CA GLY A 70 -2.69 13.47 -3.74
C GLY A 70 -3.52 14.76 -3.76
N LEU A 71 -3.37 15.55 -4.82
CA LEU A 71 -4.42 16.49 -5.20
C LEU A 71 -5.64 15.66 -5.55
N GLY A 72 -6.62 15.66 -4.66
CA GLY A 72 -7.93 15.06 -4.89
C GLY A 72 -8.51 15.50 -6.22
N VAL A 73 -8.61 14.59 -7.18
CA VAL A 73 -9.32 14.86 -8.42
C VAL A 73 -10.79 14.54 -8.13
N ALA A 74 -11.55 15.55 -7.73
CA ALA A 74 -13.00 15.43 -7.65
C ALA A 74 -13.54 14.99 -9.02
N ALA A 75 -14.43 14.00 -9.04
CA ALA A 75 -15.13 13.57 -10.24
C ALA A 75 -16.01 14.70 -10.77
N GLY A 76 -15.43 15.61 -11.57
CA GLY A 76 -16.18 16.66 -12.22
C GLY A 76 -17.12 16.08 -13.27
N ALA A 77 -18.43 16.06 -12.99
CA ALA A 77 -19.55 15.93 -13.93
C ALA A 77 -19.43 14.87 -15.06
N GLY A 78 -18.66 13.80 -14.85
CA GLY A 78 -18.54 12.66 -15.75
C GLY A 78 -19.51 11.56 -15.35
N VAL A 79 -19.98 10.77 -16.32
CA VAL A 79 -20.73 9.54 -16.02
C VAL A 79 -19.78 8.60 -15.28
N LEU A 80 -20.13 8.20 -14.06
CA LEU A 80 -19.38 7.21 -13.30
C LEU A 80 -19.36 5.87 -14.06
N PRO A 81 -18.26 5.10 -14.01
CA PRO A 81 -18.24 3.73 -14.52
C PRO A 81 -19.41 2.92 -13.94
N GLN A 82 -20.12 2.15 -14.77
CA GLN A 82 -21.28 1.39 -14.31
C GLN A 82 -20.91 0.36 -13.24
N ASP A 83 -19.80 -0.36 -13.40
CA ASP A 83 -19.32 -1.32 -12.40
C ASP A 83 -19.08 -0.65 -11.03
N PHE A 84 -18.61 0.60 -11.00
CA PHE A 84 -18.47 1.37 -9.77
C PHE A 84 -19.83 1.70 -9.15
N VAL A 85 -20.77 2.18 -9.97
CA VAL A 85 -22.13 2.50 -9.52
C VAL A 85 -22.83 1.26 -8.97
N ASP A 86 -22.78 0.15 -9.69
CA ASP A 86 -23.45 -1.10 -9.33
C ASP A 86 -22.87 -1.69 -8.03
N THR A 87 -21.55 -1.65 -7.87
CA THR A 87 -20.87 -2.17 -6.67
C THR A 87 -21.26 -1.40 -5.41
N PHE A 88 -21.34 -0.06 -5.49
CA PHE A 88 -21.61 0.80 -4.34
C PHE A 88 -23.05 1.32 -4.25
N ALA A 89 -23.96 0.85 -5.13
CA ALA A 89 -25.36 1.28 -5.14
C ALA A 89 -26.05 1.10 -3.78
N PHE A 90 -25.73 0.01 -3.07
CA PHE A 90 -26.32 -0.28 -1.76
C PHE A 90 -25.96 0.77 -0.69
N TRP A 91 -24.81 1.45 -0.79
CA TRP A 91 -24.47 2.55 0.13
C TRP A 91 -25.33 3.78 -0.10
N ALA A 92 -25.68 4.08 -1.35
CA ALA A 92 -26.61 5.14 -1.66
C ALA A 92 -28.02 4.84 -1.09
N GLU A 93 -28.44 3.58 -1.11
CA GLU A 93 -29.73 3.15 -0.54
C GLU A 93 -29.74 3.11 0.99
N ASP A 94 -28.69 2.55 1.62
CA ASP A 94 -28.64 2.29 3.06
C ASP A 94 -28.13 3.49 3.87
N SER A 95 -27.11 4.18 3.37
CA SER A 95 -26.43 5.28 4.06
C SER A 95 -26.68 6.65 3.42
N GLY A 96 -27.39 6.71 2.29
CA GLY A 96 -27.73 7.96 1.61
C GLY A 96 -26.53 8.69 1.00
N VAL A 97 -25.40 8.01 0.79
CA VAL A 97 -24.23 8.66 0.17
C VAL A 97 -24.46 8.97 -1.30
N ASP A 98 -23.91 10.10 -1.74
CA ASP A 98 -23.91 10.49 -3.14
C ASP A 98 -22.66 9.91 -3.83
N LEU A 99 -22.84 8.88 -4.66
CA LEU A 99 -21.74 8.24 -5.39
C LEU A 99 -20.99 9.22 -6.31
N SER A 100 -21.61 10.32 -6.73
CA SER A 100 -20.94 11.34 -7.55
C SER A 100 -19.89 12.15 -6.78
N THR A 101 -19.90 12.07 -5.45
CA THR A 101 -18.87 12.67 -4.58
C THR A 101 -17.66 11.75 -4.38
N ALA A 102 -17.63 10.60 -5.04
CA ALA A 102 -16.53 9.65 -4.94
C ALA A 102 -15.18 10.30 -5.26
N GLU A 103 -14.25 10.17 -4.33
CA GLU A 103 -12.90 10.72 -4.42
C GLU A 103 -11.85 9.71 -3.95
N ARG A 104 -10.80 9.55 -4.74
CA ARG A 104 -9.62 8.78 -4.35
C ARG A 104 -8.71 9.62 -3.45
N ASN A 105 -8.72 9.34 -2.14
CA ASN A 105 -7.95 10.11 -1.15
C ASN A 105 -6.51 9.63 -0.99
N ALA A 106 -6.27 8.35 -1.21
CA ALA A 106 -4.94 7.77 -1.05
C ALA A 106 -4.72 6.60 -1.99
N THR A 107 -3.45 6.38 -2.34
CA THR A 107 -2.96 5.20 -3.05
C THR A 107 -1.68 4.69 -2.41
N ALA A 108 -1.46 3.39 -2.50
CA ALA A 108 -0.24 2.70 -2.13
C ALA A 108 0.01 1.50 -3.06
N PRO A 109 1.23 0.95 -3.10
CA PRO A 109 1.48 -0.31 -3.79
C PRO A 109 0.56 -1.43 -3.26
N GLY A 110 -0.12 -2.12 -4.17
CA GLY A 110 -0.95 -3.30 -3.95
C GLY A 110 -0.24 -4.61 -4.34
N PRO A 111 -0.93 -5.75 -4.25
CA PRO A 111 -0.42 -7.04 -4.72
C PRO A 111 -0.24 -7.03 -6.25
N ASP A 112 0.71 -7.82 -6.74
CA ASP A 112 0.89 -8.15 -8.17
C ASP A 112 0.90 -6.97 -9.15
N GLY A 113 1.35 -5.80 -8.70
CA GLY A 113 1.44 -4.57 -9.50
C GLY A 113 0.16 -3.74 -9.54
N LEU A 114 -0.88 -4.12 -8.79
CA LEU A 114 -2.05 -3.31 -8.53
C LEU A 114 -1.72 -2.14 -7.60
N LEU A 115 -2.64 -1.18 -7.53
CA LEU A 115 -2.66 -0.11 -6.56
C LEU A 115 -3.71 -0.42 -5.49
N PHE A 116 -3.31 -0.33 -4.23
CA PHE A 116 -4.26 -0.22 -3.13
C PHE A 116 -4.76 1.23 -3.07
N SER A 117 -6.03 1.45 -3.33
CA SER A 117 -6.66 2.76 -3.33
C SER A 117 -7.69 2.84 -2.22
N VAL A 118 -7.84 4.02 -1.63
CA VAL A 118 -8.92 4.31 -0.69
C VAL A 118 -9.80 5.41 -1.29
N VAL A 119 -11.01 5.02 -1.66
CA VAL A 119 -12.03 5.91 -2.22
C VAL A 119 -13.05 6.24 -1.14
N THR A 120 -13.53 7.47 -1.12
CA THR A 120 -14.55 7.91 -0.17
C THR A 120 -15.72 8.53 -0.87
N MET A 121 -16.93 8.31 -0.35
CA MET A 121 -18.15 8.97 -0.80
C MET A 121 -18.80 9.68 0.38
N SER A 122 -19.24 10.90 0.15
CA SER A 122 -19.90 11.73 1.15
C SER A 122 -21.42 11.55 1.11
N GLY A 123 -22.03 11.53 2.28
CA GLY A 123 -23.47 11.49 2.49
C GLY A 123 -23.97 12.60 3.41
N PRO A 124 -25.26 12.55 3.79
CA PRO A 124 -25.85 13.51 4.70
C PRO A 124 -25.21 13.45 6.09
N ASP A 125 -25.35 14.55 6.83
CA ASP A 125 -24.98 14.65 8.26
C ASP A 125 -23.51 14.29 8.58
N GLY A 126 -22.61 14.44 7.61
CA GLY A 126 -21.18 14.12 7.78
C GLY A 126 -20.87 12.63 7.70
N THR A 127 -21.81 11.81 7.22
CA THR A 127 -21.57 10.41 6.89
C THR A 127 -20.58 10.32 5.74
N VAL A 128 -19.57 9.48 5.89
CA VAL A 128 -18.63 9.14 4.82
C VAL A 128 -18.57 7.62 4.72
N CYS A 129 -18.69 7.10 3.51
CA CYS A 129 -18.38 5.70 3.23
C CYS A 129 -16.98 5.61 2.65
N VAL A 130 -16.17 4.70 3.20
CA VAL A 130 -14.78 4.48 2.82
C VAL A 130 -14.64 3.09 2.20
N ALA A 131 -14.18 3.04 0.95
CA ALA A 131 -13.95 1.84 0.16
C ALA A 131 -12.43 1.65 -0.10
N PRO A 132 -11.73 0.82 0.68
CA PRO A 132 -10.46 0.26 0.24
C PRO A 132 -10.67 -0.71 -0.93
N LEU A 133 -9.86 -0.60 -1.98
CA LEU A 133 -9.96 -1.45 -3.17
C LEU A 133 -8.59 -1.64 -3.83
N PHE A 134 -8.47 -2.67 -4.65
CA PHE A 134 -7.33 -2.82 -5.56
C PHE A 134 -7.72 -2.44 -6.98
N GLU A 135 -6.89 -1.66 -7.66
CA GLU A 135 -7.14 -1.27 -9.05
C GLU A 135 -5.87 -1.27 -9.89
N THR A 136 -6.05 -1.32 -11.20
CA THR A 136 -4.92 -1.16 -12.13
C THR A 136 -4.41 0.28 -12.16
N PRO A 137 -3.11 0.53 -12.44
CA PRO A 137 -2.59 1.88 -12.66
C PRO A 137 -3.35 2.66 -13.74
N GLU A 138 -3.84 1.98 -14.78
CA GLU A 138 -4.64 2.58 -15.84
C GLU A 138 -6.01 3.05 -15.30
N SER A 139 -6.68 2.25 -14.47
CA SER A 139 -7.92 2.63 -13.78
C SER A 139 -7.71 3.86 -12.89
N ALA A 140 -6.56 3.94 -12.21
CA ALA A 140 -6.23 5.04 -11.32
C ALA A 140 -6.02 6.40 -12.03
N SER A 141 -5.96 6.41 -13.36
CA SER A 141 -5.88 7.65 -14.15
C SER A 141 -7.22 8.41 -14.19
N GLY A 142 -8.34 7.73 -13.90
CA GLY A 142 -9.66 8.34 -13.77
C GLY A 142 -9.92 8.87 -12.36
N PRO A 143 -10.97 9.69 -12.16
CA PRO A 143 -11.32 10.22 -10.84
C PRO A 143 -11.80 9.12 -9.87
N VAL A 144 -12.44 8.08 -10.41
CA VAL A 144 -12.85 6.86 -9.69
C VAL A 144 -12.36 5.63 -10.45
N PRO A 145 -12.21 4.48 -9.77
CA PRO A 145 -11.80 3.25 -10.42
C PRO A 145 -12.82 2.78 -11.47
N SER A 146 -12.33 2.37 -12.63
CA SER A 146 -13.14 1.77 -13.70
C SER A 146 -12.98 0.25 -13.79
N VAL A 147 -11.88 -0.29 -13.23
CA VAL A 147 -11.62 -1.73 -13.10
C VAL A 147 -10.95 -1.94 -11.75
N PHE A 148 -11.64 -2.64 -10.84
CA PHE A 148 -11.19 -2.79 -9.47
C PHE A 148 -11.73 -4.05 -8.80
N GLU A 149 -11.09 -4.42 -7.70
CA GLU A 149 -11.52 -5.44 -6.76
C GLU A 149 -11.89 -4.75 -5.45
N ASP A 150 -13.14 -4.94 -5.02
CA ASP A 150 -13.65 -4.33 -3.79
C ASP A 150 -13.04 -5.02 -2.55
N GLY A 151 -12.41 -4.22 -1.70
CA GLY A 151 -11.87 -4.67 -0.41
C GLY A 151 -12.88 -4.63 0.74
N GLY A 152 -14.14 -4.38 0.40
CA GLY A 152 -15.21 -4.06 1.32
C GLY A 152 -15.16 -2.59 1.74
N GLY A 153 -15.73 -2.27 2.88
CA GLY A 153 -15.73 -0.92 3.40
C GLY A 153 -16.79 -0.71 4.47
N SER A 154 -16.91 0.53 4.90
CA SER A 154 -17.90 0.89 5.91
C SER A 154 -18.32 2.34 5.75
N CYS A 155 -19.53 2.61 6.21
CA CYS A 155 -20.06 3.96 6.34
C CYS A 155 -20.12 4.34 7.81
N GLY A 156 -19.77 5.58 8.11
CA GLY A 156 -19.83 6.08 9.47
C GLY A 156 -19.63 7.59 9.54
N PRO A 157 -19.78 8.17 10.73
CA PRO A 157 -19.37 9.54 10.96
C PRO A 157 -17.85 9.64 10.90
N GLU A 158 -17.33 10.60 10.13
CA GLU A 158 -15.90 10.87 10.03
C GLU A 158 -15.55 12.30 10.52
N PRO A 159 -14.32 12.56 11.00
CA PRO A 159 -13.22 11.61 11.17
C PRO A 159 -13.41 10.71 12.41
N SER A 160 -12.83 9.51 12.38
CA SER A 160 -12.70 8.68 13.57
C SER A 160 -11.93 9.41 14.67
N THR A 161 -12.49 9.42 15.89
CA THR A 161 -11.87 10.01 17.08
C THR A 161 -11.37 8.96 18.08
N GLU A 162 -11.42 7.70 17.68
CA GLU A 162 -11.05 6.58 18.54
C GLU A 162 -9.53 6.54 18.80
N ALA A 163 -9.14 5.86 19.88
CA ALA A 163 -7.73 5.69 20.22
C ALA A 163 -7.02 4.79 19.20
N PHE A 164 -5.72 5.03 18.99
CA PHE A 164 -4.93 4.20 18.08
C PHE A 164 -5.06 2.71 18.43
N GLY A 165 -5.35 1.88 17.43
CA GLY A 165 -5.42 0.42 17.59
C GLY A 165 -6.72 -0.11 18.18
N SER A 166 -7.66 0.75 18.57
CA SER A 166 -8.98 0.27 19.04
C SER A 166 -9.83 -0.22 17.87
N ASN A 167 -10.67 -1.24 18.10
CA ASN A 167 -11.64 -1.75 17.12
C ASN A 167 -11.06 -2.01 15.72
N ALA A 168 -9.84 -2.56 15.64
CA ALA A 168 -9.24 -2.92 14.37
C ALA A 168 -10.18 -3.85 13.57
N ALA A 169 -10.48 -3.44 12.34
CA ALA A 169 -11.32 -4.19 11.42
C ALA A 169 -10.44 -4.81 10.34
N VAL A 170 -10.74 -6.06 9.98
CA VAL A 170 -10.04 -6.79 8.93
C VAL A 170 -11.09 -7.47 8.07
N ASN A 171 -10.95 -7.33 6.77
CA ASN A 171 -11.60 -8.15 5.76
C ASN A 171 -10.54 -8.99 5.07
N ALA A 172 -10.92 -10.12 4.51
CA ALA A 172 -10.00 -10.99 3.81
C ALA A 172 -10.66 -11.63 2.61
N ASP A 173 -9.88 -11.80 1.56
CA ASP A 173 -10.16 -12.68 0.44
C ASP A 173 -9.00 -13.68 0.25
N ASP A 174 -9.00 -14.40 -0.87
CA ASP A 174 -8.00 -15.41 -1.18
C ASP A 174 -6.59 -14.84 -1.35
N GLU A 175 -6.45 -13.54 -1.66
CA GLU A 175 -5.18 -12.90 -2.01
C GLU A 175 -4.64 -12.02 -0.88
N ALA A 176 -5.51 -11.23 -0.24
CA ALA A 176 -5.11 -10.24 0.75
C ALA A 176 -6.08 -10.11 1.94
N HIS A 177 -5.49 -9.77 3.09
CA HIS A 177 -6.18 -9.16 4.21
C HIS A 177 -6.14 -7.65 4.04
N ILE A 178 -7.29 -6.99 4.08
CA ILE A 178 -7.42 -5.53 4.10
C ILE A 178 -7.84 -5.11 5.48
N TYR A 179 -7.18 -4.12 6.05
CA TYR A 179 -7.46 -3.66 7.40
C TYR A 179 -7.78 -2.19 7.48
N TRP A 180 -8.51 -1.84 8.54
CA TRP A 180 -8.70 -0.49 9.02
C TRP A 180 -8.41 -0.42 10.51
N VAL A 181 -7.66 0.61 10.92
CA VAL A 181 -7.34 0.87 12.33
C VAL A 181 -7.46 2.38 12.60
N PRO A 182 -8.19 2.83 13.62
CA PRO A 182 -8.19 4.23 14.03
C PRO A 182 -6.78 4.75 14.26
N ALA A 183 -6.50 5.96 13.77
CA ALA A 183 -5.19 6.57 13.87
C ALA A 183 -4.95 7.21 15.25
N GLY A 184 -6.01 7.69 15.91
CA GLY A 184 -5.90 8.44 17.15
C GLY A 184 -4.97 9.64 17.01
N ARG A 185 -3.79 9.57 17.65
CA ARG A 185 -2.75 10.62 17.58
C ARG A 185 -1.61 10.30 16.59
N ALA A 186 -1.61 9.11 16.01
CA ALA A 186 -0.60 8.74 15.03
C ALA A 186 -0.88 9.41 13.69
N VAL A 187 0.16 9.93 13.05
CA VAL A 187 0.10 10.57 11.73
C VAL A 187 0.72 9.70 10.63
N ARG A 188 1.38 8.62 11.03
CA ARG A 188 2.00 7.62 10.15
C ARG A 188 1.88 6.25 10.80
N ALA A 189 1.77 5.18 10.02
CA ALA A 189 1.88 3.82 10.51
C ALA A 189 2.68 2.95 9.55
N GLU A 190 3.28 1.89 10.08
CA GLU A 190 3.97 0.86 9.31
C GLU A 190 3.48 -0.50 9.79
N LEU A 191 3.03 -1.35 8.85
CA LEU A 191 2.71 -2.74 9.14
C LEU A 191 3.96 -3.58 8.91
N THR A 192 4.34 -4.38 9.90
CA THR A 192 5.46 -5.32 9.81
C THR A 192 4.96 -6.74 9.96
N LEU A 193 5.25 -7.59 8.97
CA LEU A 193 5.03 -9.02 9.04
C LEU A 193 6.10 -9.70 9.93
N PRO A 194 5.83 -10.93 10.44
CA PRO A 194 6.80 -11.66 11.25
C PRO A 194 8.13 -12.00 10.55
N ASP A 195 8.15 -12.04 9.22
CA ASP A 195 9.37 -12.22 8.42
C ASP A 195 10.19 -10.92 8.27
N GLY A 196 9.70 -9.80 8.81
CA GLY A 196 10.31 -8.48 8.72
C GLY A 196 9.89 -7.66 7.50
N SER A 197 9.03 -8.20 6.63
CA SER A 197 8.51 -7.47 5.47
C SER A 197 7.58 -6.34 5.92
N GLY A 198 7.76 -5.15 5.31
CA GLY A 198 6.98 -3.96 5.62
C GLY A 198 5.91 -3.70 4.55
N TYR A 199 4.70 -3.38 4.98
CA TYR A 199 3.58 -3.02 4.10
C TYR A 199 3.10 -1.59 4.38
N PRO A 200 2.72 -0.84 3.33
CA PRO A 200 2.31 0.55 3.47
C PRO A 200 0.94 0.65 4.17
N ALA A 201 0.82 1.66 5.02
CA ALA A 201 -0.46 2.11 5.56
C ALA A 201 -0.72 3.55 5.10
N VAL A 202 -1.95 3.83 4.67
CA VAL A 202 -2.39 5.17 4.26
C VAL A 202 -3.37 5.74 5.26
N LEU A 203 -3.24 7.02 5.61
CA LEU A 203 -4.11 7.71 6.54
C LEU A 203 -5.24 8.40 5.77
N VAL A 204 -6.48 7.95 5.99
CA VAL A 204 -7.69 8.54 5.39
C VAL A 204 -8.74 8.71 6.48
N HIS A 205 -9.33 9.90 6.57
CA HIS A 205 -10.35 10.27 7.57
C HIS A 205 -10.05 9.88 9.03
N GLY A 206 -8.78 9.85 9.45
CA GLY A 206 -8.42 9.52 10.83
C GLY A 206 -8.32 8.02 11.11
N GLY A 207 -8.33 7.17 10.08
CA GLY A 207 -7.97 5.76 10.14
C GLY A 207 -6.81 5.41 9.21
N PHE A 208 -5.99 4.46 9.63
CA PHE A 208 -5.03 3.79 8.76
C PHE A 208 -5.69 2.64 8.03
N HIS A 209 -5.60 2.69 6.70
CA HIS A 209 -5.97 1.60 5.82
C HIS A 209 -4.71 0.95 5.26
N GLY A 210 -4.75 -0.35 5.06
CA GLY A 210 -3.67 -1.05 4.38
C GLY A 210 -4.07 -2.48 4.09
N TRP A 211 -3.09 -3.24 3.59
CA TRP A 211 -3.29 -4.63 3.24
C TRP A 211 -2.04 -5.46 3.55
N PHE A 212 -2.18 -6.78 3.59
CA PHE A 212 -1.08 -7.74 3.61
C PHE A 212 -1.50 -9.08 2.99
N PRO A 213 -0.56 -9.90 2.47
CA PRO A 213 -0.93 -11.12 1.75
C PRO A 213 -1.51 -12.19 2.68
N THR A 214 -2.56 -12.88 2.21
CA THR A 214 -3.20 -13.99 2.93
C THR A 214 -2.24 -15.15 3.20
N ALA A 215 -1.26 -15.37 2.30
CA ALA A 215 -0.26 -16.43 2.40
C ALA A 215 0.83 -16.22 3.47
N SER A 216 0.90 -15.05 4.10
CA SER A 216 1.91 -14.73 5.12
C SER A 216 1.82 -15.69 6.33
N GLU A 217 2.84 -15.82 7.18
CA GLU A 217 2.78 -16.58 8.44
C GLU A 217 2.83 -15.66 9.66
N GLY A 218 2.06 -15.99 10.71
CA GLY A 218 1.93 -15.22 11.96
C GLY A 218 1.12 -13.93 11.83
N ASP A 219 0.86 -13.26 12.96
CA ASP A 219 0.07 -12.03 13.01
C ASP A 219 0.96 -10.80 12.78
N PRO A 220 0.63 -9.92 11.82
CA PRO A 220 1.40 -8.72 11.60
C PRO A 220 1.14 -7.66 12.68
N VAL A 221 2.12 -6.77 12.85
CA VAL A 221 2.07 -5.70 13.84
C VAL A 221 2.04 -4.35 13.14
N LEU A 222 1.00 -3.57 13.40
CA LEU A 222 0.89 -2.18 12.97
C LEU A 222 1.47 -1.28 14.06
N THR A 223 2.52 -0.52 13.71
CA THR A 223 3.13 0.47 14.61
C THR A 223 2.71 1.87 14.18
N GLY A 224 2.08 2.63 15.07
CA GLY A 224 1.68 4.02 14.85
C GLY A 224 2.74 5.00 15.36
N TYR A 225 2.98 6.07 14.62
CA TYR A 225 3.98 7.10 14.91
C TYR A 225 3.35 8.49 14.98
N ALA A 226 3.78 9.30 15.94
CA ALA A 226 3.47 10.72 16.02
C ALA A 226 4.32 11.52 15.02
N ALA A 227 4.02 12.81 14.88
CA ALA A 227 4.70 13.69 13.93
C ALA A 227 6.21 13.88 14.21
N ASP A 228 6.64 13.70 15.45
CA ASP A 228 8.05 13.73 15.85
C ASP A 228 8.77 12.39 15.65
N GLY A 229 8.08 11.38 15.14
CA GLY A 229 8.60 10.02 14.91
C GLY A 229 8.53 9.11 16.14
N SER A 230 8.04 9.57 17.29
CA SER A 230 7.83 8.72 18.46
C SER A 230 6.71 7.71 18.23
N VAL A 231 6.84 6.53 18.84
CA VAL A 231 5.82 5.47 18.76
C VAL A 231 4.62 5.85 19.65
N VAL A 232 3.43 5.91 19.05
CA VAL A 232 2.15 6.14 19.73
C VAL A 232 1.58 4.83 20.28
N GLY A 233 1.79 3.73 19.55
CA GLY A 233 1.33 2.41 19.96
C GLY A 233 1.66 1.33 18.94
N GLN A 234 1.40 0.09 19.33
CA GLN A 234 1.48 -1.09 18.49
C GLN A 234 0.23 -1.93 18.67
N VAL A 235 -0.31 -2.45 17.59
CA VAL A 235 -1.47 -3.35 17.60
C VAL A 235 -1.21 -4.53 16.66
N GLY A 236 -1.56 -5.73 17.11
CA GLY A 236 -1.57 -6.92 16.25
C GLY A 236 -2.82 -6.89 15.38
N ILE A 237 -2.66 -7.09 14.07
CA ILE A 237 -3.78 -7.15 13.14
C ILE A 237 -4.18 -8.62 13.00
N PRO A 238 -5.40 -9.01 13.43
CA PRO A 238 -5.80 -10.40 13.42
C PRO A 238 -5.93 -10.93 11.99
N ARG A 239 -5.52 -12.17 11.79
CA ARG A 239 -5.74 -12.86 10.52
C ARG A 239 -7.08 -13.57 10.51
N LEU A 240 -7.84 -13.32 9.47
CA LEU A 240 -9.01 -14.13 9.15
C LEU A 240 -8.58 -15.38 8.39
N ARG A 241 -9.18 -16.52 8.70
CA ARG A 241 -8.92 -17.82 8.08
C ARG A 241 -10.15 -18.30 7.32
#